data_AF-A0A661UV31-F1
#
_entry.id   AF-A0A661UV31-F1
#
_cell.length_a   1.000
_cell.length_b   1.000
_cell.length_c   1.000
_cell.angle_alpha   90.00
_cell.angle_beta   90.00
_cell.angle_gamma   90.00
#
_symmetry.space_group_name_H-M   'P 1'
#
loop_
_entity.id
_entity.type
_entity.pdbx_description
1 polymer ?
#
loop_
_entity_poly.entity_id
_entity_poly.type
_entity_poly.pdbx_seq_one_letter_code
_entity_poly.pdbx_strand_id
1 'polypeptide(L)'
;MPGKVDRIQDEALRESLAGAQAALKAGDFKRVVELSSAAYVDLLQRKPEMLQGQRQFMNVVFFPRLGAHLVVNNDGQPEIVWDRERFVFSEAVTYFEFAVDKILKAGL
;
A
#
# COMPACT_ATOMS: atom_id res chain seq x y z
N MET A 1 13.76 -7.12 1.93
CA MET A 1 13.85 -8.05 0.79
C MET A 1 13.97 -7.26 -0.51
N PRO A 2 15.19 -6.98 -1.00
CA PRO A 2 15.38 -6.24 -2.27
C PRO A 2 14.67 -6.94 -3.45
N GLY A 3 14.78 -8.26 -3.54
CA GLY A 3 14.29 -9.01 -4.71
C GLY A 3 12.78 -9.21 -4.85
N LYS A 4 11.93 -8.68 -3.95
CA LYS A 4 10.46 -8.73 -4.15
C LYS A 4 9.97 -7.54 -4.99
N VAL A 5 10.51 -6.36 -4.76
CA VAL A 5 10.13 -5.14 -5.51
C VAL A 5 10.47 -5.31 -7.00
N ASP A 6 11.64 -5.89 -7.30
CA ASP A 6 12.09 -6.16 -8.67
C ASP A 6 11.16 -7.09 -9.48
N ARG A 7 10.27 -7.84 -8.80
CA ARG A 7 9.32 -8.77 -9.44
C ARG A 7 8.00 -8.12 -9.82
N ILE A 8 7.73 -6.92 -9.32
CA ILE A 8 6.56 -6.12 -9.72
C ILE A 8 6.75 -5.77 -11.19
N GLN A 9 5.74 -6.02 -12.02
CA GLN A 9 5.77 -5.84 -13.47
C GLN A 9 5.46 -4.41 -13.89
N ASP A 10 4.53 -3.76 -13.20
CA ASP A 10 4.08 -2.39 -13.37
C ASP A 10 5.17 -1.42 -12.91
N GLU A 11 5.68 -0.63 -13.85
CA GLU A 11 6.81 0.26 -13.61
C GLU A 11 6.49 1.33 -12.57
N ALA A 12 5.30 1.93 -12.61
CA ALA A 12 4.91 2.98 -11.66
C ALA A 12 4.78 2.43 -10.22
N LEU A 13 4.17 1.25 -10.07
CA LEU A 13 4.07 0.59 -8.76
C LEU A 13 5.45 0.16 -8.25
N ARG A 14 6.32 -0.34 -9.14
CA ARG A 14 7.69 -0.72 -8.82
C ARG A 14 8.49 0.50 -8.33
N GLU A 15 8.42 1.63 -9.05
CA GLU A 15 9.10 2.87 -8.68
C GLU A 15 8.63 3.40 -7.33
N SER A 16 7.31 3.41 -7.09
CA SER A 16 6.74 3.84 -5.81
C SER A 16 7.28 3.01 -4.64
N LEU A 17 7.30 1.69 -4.77
CA LEU A 17 7.82 0.79 -3.73
C LEU A 17 9.35 0.78 -3.65
N ALA A 18 10.07 1.07 -4.73
CA ALA A 18 11.51 1.34 -4.67
C ALA A 18 11.79 2.60 -3.84
N GLY A 19 10.98 3.65 -4.03
CA GLY A 19 11.00 4.85 -3.20
C GLY A 19 10.71 4.56 -1.72
N ALA A 20 9.70 3.72 -1.44
CA ALA A 20 9.40 3.29 -0.07
C ALA A 20 10.57 2.52 0.55
N GLN A 21 11.23 1.64 -0.21
CA GLN A 21 12.41 0.93 0.26
C GLN A 21 13.60 1.87 0.53
N ALA A 22 13.81 2.89 -0.29
CA ALA A 22 14.82 3.90 -0.06
C ALA A 22 14.53 4.72 1.21
N ALA A 23 13.28 5.15 1.41
CA ALA A 23 12.85 5.82 2.64
C ALA A 23 13.05 4.97 3.89
N LEU A 24 12.78 3.66 3.80
CA LEU A 24 13.00 2.72 4.90
C LEU A 24 14.49 2.65 5.29
N LYS A 25 15.39 2.61 4.31
CA LYS A 25 16.84 2.64 4.55
C LYS A 25 17.30 3.96 5.18
N ALA A 26 16.64 5.07 4.83
CA ALA A 26 16.92 6.40 5.38
C ALA A 26 16.30 6.65 6.77
N GLY A 27 15.45 5.73 7.26
CA GLY A 27 14.74 5.91 8.54
C GLY A 27 13.51 6.82 8.46
N ASP A 28 13.05 7.19 7.26
CA ASP A 28 11.85 8.01 7.08
C ASP A 28 10.59 7.14 7.03
N PHE A 29 10.14 6.72 8.20
CA PHE A 29 9.03 5.78 8.34
C PHE A 29 7.68 6.35 7.90
N LYS A 30 7.47 7.67 8.03
CA LYS A 30 6.28 8.33 7.51
C LYS A 30 6.22 8.16 6.00
N ARG A 31 7.34 8.47 5.32
CA ARG A 31 7.41 8.36 3.87
C ARG A 31 7.23 6.94 3.36
N VAL A 32 7.69 5.93 4.11
CA VAL A 32 7.44 4.51 3.79
C VAL A 32 5.94 4.22 3.78
N VAL A 33 5.20 4.64 4.82
CA VAL A 33 3.75 4.37 4.92
C VAL A 33 2.99 5.12 3.84
N GLU A 34 3.34 6.37 3.53
CA GLU A 34 2.74 7.15 2.44
C GLU A 34 2.89 6.45 1.09
N LEU A 35 4.13 6.11 0.70
CA LEU A 35 4.41 5.49 -0.59
C LEU A 35 3.78 4.09 -0.71
N SER A 36 3.86 3.30 0.35
CA SER A 36 3.28 1.94 0.35
C SER A 36 1.76 1.97 0.28
N SER A 37 1.11 2.88 1.01
CA SER A 37 -0.35 3.03 0.99
C SER A 37 -0.83 3.59 -0.35
N ALA A 38 -0.12 4.58 -0.90
CA ALA A 38 -0.41 5.13 -2.22
C ALA A 38 -0.28 4.08 -3.32
N ALA A 39 0.76 3.23 -3.29
CA ALA A 39 0.92 2.13 -4.24
C ALA A 39 -0.23 1.13 -4.17
N TYR A 40 -0.74 0.83 -2.96
CA TYR A 40 -1.91 -0.05 -2.81
C TYR A 40 -3.20 0.59 -3.33
N VAL A 41 -3.40 1.89 -3.11
CA VAL A 41 -4.53 2.63 -3.69
C VAL A 41 -4.47 2.61 -5.21
N ASP A 42 -3.30 2.87 -5.81
CA ASP A 42 -3.10 2.82 -7.27
C ASP A 42 -3.40 1.41 -7.82
N LEU A 43 -2.96 0.35 -7.13
CA LEU A 43 -3.36 -1.03 -7.47
C LEU A 43 -4.89 -1.19 -7.51
N LEU A 44 -5.61 -0.70 -6.50
CA LEU A 44 -7.07 -0.84 -6.43
C LEU A 44 -7.77 0.00 -7.51
N GLN A 45 -7.21 1.15 -7.90
CA GLN A 45 -7.71 1.96 -9.01
C GLN A 45 -7.47 1.30 -10.36
N ARG A 46 -6.33 0.61 -10.55
CA ARG A 46 -6.03 -0.17 -11.76
C ARG A 46 -6.85 -1.46 -11.86
N LYS A 47 -7.30 -2.00 -10.72
CA LYS A 47 -8.10 -3.23 -10.63
C LYS A 47 -9.43 -2.99 -9.92
N PRO A 48 -10.37 -2.26 -10.54
CA PRO A 48 -11.65 -1.93 -9.93
C PRO A 48 -12.49 -3.18 -9.58
N GLU A 49 -12.25 -4.33 -10.20
CA GLU A 49 -12.85 -5.61 -9.83
C GLU A 49 -12.49 -6.08 -8.41
N MET A 50 -11.43 -5.52 -7.81
CA MET A 50 -11.07 -5.74 -6.40
C MET A 50 -11.91 -4.89 -5.44
N LEU A 51 -12.59 -3.86 -5.94
CA LEU A 51 -13.47 -2.96 -5.18
C LEU A 51 -14.95 -3.34 -5.28
N GLN A 52 -15.26 -4.55 -5.74
CA GLN A 52 -16.65 -5.02 -5.89
C GLN A 52 -17.03 -6.07 -4.83
N GLY A 53 -18.21 -5.90 -4.23
CA GLY A 53 -18.85 -6.87 -3.35
C GLY A 53 -17.96 -7.30 -2.18
N GLN A 54 -17.86 -8.61 -1.96
CA GLN A 54 -17.08 -9.17 -0.84
C GLN A 54 -15.58 -8.83 -0.93
N ARG A 55 -15.02 -8.61 -2.13
CA ARG A 55 -13.60 -8.29 -2.29
C ARG A 55 -13.27 -6.90 -1.75
N GLN A 56 -14.15 -5.93 -1.95
CA GLN A 56 -14.03 -4.59 -1.39
C GLN A 56 -13.91 -4.64 0.13
N PHE A 57 -14.85 -5.34 0.77
CA PHE A 57 -14.87 -5.54 2.22
C PHE A 57 -13.57 -6.17 2.72
N MET A 58 -13.10 -7.23 2.05
CA MET A 58 -11.84 -7.89 2.43
C MET A 58 -10.64 -6.95 2.29
N ASN A 59 -10.55 -6.16 1.22
CA ASN A 59 -9.45 -5.22 1.03
C ASN A 59 -9.41 -4.13 2.12
N VAL A 60 -10.57 -3.61 2.53
CA VAL A 60 -10.68 -2.63 3.62
C VAL A 60 -10.38 -3.24 5.00
N VAL A 61 -10.85 -4.46 5.26
CA VAL A 61 -10.67 -5.13 6.55
C VAL A 61 -9.23 -5.58 6.78
N PHE A 62 -8.56 -6.08 5.73
CA PHE A 62 -7.20 -6.58 5.83
C PHE A 62 -6.11 -5.52 5.62
N PHE A 63 -6.47 -4.30 5.22
CA PHE A 63 -5.52 -3.20 5.17
C PHE A 63 -4.98 -2.90 6.59
N PRO A 64 -3.66 -2.69 6.78
CA PRO A 64 -3.12 -2.41 8.10
C PRO A 64 -3.75 -1.16 8.71
N ARG A 65 -4.13 -1.23 9.99
CA ARG A 65 -4.74 -0.12 10.76
C ARG A 65 -3.82 0.36 11.88
N LEU A 66 -2.61 0.77 11.50
CA LEU A 66 -1.55 1.18 12.41
C LEU A 66 -1.28 2.69 12.29
N GLY A 67 -2.32 3.51 12.28
CA GLY A 67 -2.24 4.98 12.14
C GLY A 67 -2.59 5.54 10.76
N ALA A 68 -2.84 4.66 9.80
CA ALA A 68 -3.51 4.98 8.55
C ALA A 68 -4.49 3.85 8.23
N HIS A 69 -5.63 4.13 7.63
CA HIS A 69 -6.59 3.10 7.24
C HIS A 69 -7.23 3.40 5.88
N LEU A 70 -7.60 2.33 5.18
CA LEU A 70 -8.28 2.41 3.89
C LEU A 70 -9.78 2.57 4.11
N VAL A 71 -10.39 3.51 3.40
CA VAL A 71 -11.84 3.59 3.22
C VAL A 71 -12.16 3.62 1.73
N VAL A 72 -13.41 3.34 1.41
CA VAL A 72 -13.94 3.55 0.05
C VAL A 72 -15.03 4.59 0.17
N ASN A 73 -14.87 5.71 -0.54
CA ASN A 73 -15.80 6.82 -0.47
C ASN A 73 -17.10 6.50 -1.23
N ASN A 74 -18.05 7.45 -1.19
CA ASN A 74 -19.36 7.28 -1.83
C ASN A 74 -19.27 7.13 -3.36
N ASP A 75 -18.19 7.59 -3.98
CA ASP A 75 -17.92 7.44 -5.41
C ASP A 75 -17.26 6.09 -5.76
N GLY A 76 -17.10 5.20 -4.76
CA GLY A 76 -16.46 3.90 -4.93
C GLY A 76 -14.93 3.99 -5.04
N GLN A 77 -14.33 5.13 -4.73
CA GLN A 77 -12.88 5.33 -4.84
C GLN A 77 -12.17 5.00 -3.51
N PRO A 78 -11.06 4.24 -3.56
CA PRO A 78 -10.26 3.94 -2.38
C PRO A 78 -9.44 5.17 -1.95
N GLU A 79 -9.47 5.50 -0.67
CA GLU A 79 -8.70 6.60 -0.09
C GLU A 79 -8.08 6.20 1.27
N ILE A 80 -6.96 6.84 1.61
CA ILE A 80 -6.29 6.63 2.89
C ILE A 80 -6.68 7.75 3.85
N VAL A 81 -7.21 7.35 5.01
CA VAL A 81 -7.44 8.25 6.14
C VAL A 81 -6.29 8.10 7.12
N TRP A 82 -5.73 9.23 7.57
CA TRP A 82 -4.58 9.29 8.46
C TRP A 82 -5.02 9.64 9.88
N ASP A 83 -4.76 8.73 10.82
CA ASP A 83 -5.08 8.94 12.24
C ASP A 83 -3.93 9.64 12.98
N ARG A 84 -2.71 9.56 12.42
CA ARG A 84 -1.49 10.20 12.96
C ARG A 84 -0.43 10.41 11.87
N GLU A 85 0.56 11.25 12.19
CA GLU A 85 1.61 11.64 11.25
C GLU A 85 2.96 10.94 11.47
N ARG A 86 3.13 10.22 12.58
CA ARG A 86 4.41 9.57 12.95
C ARG A 86 4.23 8.08 13.09
N PHE A 87 5.21 7.34 12.58
CA PHE A 87 5.22 5.89 12.54
C PHE A 87 6.57 5.36 13.05
N VAL A 88 6.54 4.19 13.67
CA VAL A 88 7.77 3.47 14.04
C VAL A 88 8.17 2.49 12.94
N PHE A 89 9.40 1.97 13.03
CA PHE A 89 9.96 1.04 12.04
C PHE A 89 9.06 -0.16 11.75
N SER A 90 8.55 -0.85 12.78
CA SER A 90 7.71 -2.05 12.61
C SER A 90 6.41 -1.76 11.87
N GLU A 91 5.82 -0.59 12.07
CA GLU A 91 4.61 -0.15 11.38
C GLU A 91 4.91 0.12 9.91
N ALA A 92 5.98 0.88 9.63
CA ALA A 92 6.44 1.14 8.27
C ALA A 92 6.72 -0.14 7.48
N VAL A 93 7.41 -1.12 8.09
CA VAL A 93 7.66 -2.42 7.47
C VAL A 93 6.35 -3.16 7.19
N THR A 94 5.38 -3.11 8.11
CA THR A 94 4.08 -3.76 7.92
C THR A 94 3.34 -3.23 6.69
N TYR A 95 3.27 -1.90 6.52
CA TYR A 95 2.64 -1.31 5.33
C TYR A 95 3.40 -1.66 4.04
N PHE A 96 4.73 -1.60 4.08
CA PHE A 96 5.57 -1.92 2.93
C PHE A 96 5.38 -3.37 2.47
N GLU A 97 5.47 -4.33 3.40
CA GLU A 97 5.31 -5.76 3.08
C GLU A 97 3.90 -6.07 2.59
N PHE A 98 2.89 -5.47 3.23
CA PHE A 98 1.50 -5.60 2.79
C PHE A 98 1.33 -5.14 1.34
N ALA A 99 1.82 -3.95 0.98
CA ALA A 99 1.67 -3.40 -0.36
C ALA A 99 2.38 -4.28 -1.41
N VAL A 100 3.63 -4.65 -1.14
CA VAL A 100 4.43 -5.53 -2.02
C VAL A 100 3.69 -6.86 -2.27
N ASP A 101 3.22 -7.52 -1.22
CA ASP A 101 2.59 -8.83 -1.34
C ASP A 101 1.25 -8.74 -2.10
N LYS A 102 0.48 -7.67 -1.91
CA LYS A 102 -0.78 -7.47 -2.64
C LYS A 102 -0.56 -7.20 -4.12
N ILE A 103 0.43 -6.38 -4.47
CA ILE A 103 0.77 -6.05 -5.86
C ILE A 103 1.25 -7.31 -6.59
N LEU A 104 2.20 -8.05 -6.01
CA LEU A 104 2.69 -9.30 -6.59
C LEU A 104 1.57 -10.33 -6.75
N LYS A 105 0.67 -10.46 -5.76
CA LYS A 105 -0.47 -11.38 -5.85
C LYS A 105 -1.47 -10.97 -6.94
N ALA A 106 -1.59 -9.67 -7.22
CA ALA A 106 -2.40 -9.17 -8.31
C ALA A 106 -1.77 -9.43 -9.69
N GLY A 107 -0.51 -9.85 -9.77
CA GLY A 107 0.21 -10.05 -11.02
C GLY A 107 0.56 -8.74 -11.72
N LEU A 108 0.68 -7.66 -10.94
CA LEU A 108 1.21 -6.38 -11.38
C LEU A 108 2.61 -6.18 -10.82
#